data_AF-A0A953UCB7-F1
#
_entry.id   AF-A0A953UCB7-F1
#
_cell.length_a   1.000
_cell.length_b   1.000
_cell.length_c   1.000
_cell.angle_alpha   90.00
_cell.angle_beta   90.00
_cell.angle_gamma   90.00
#
_symmetry.space_group_name_H-M   'P 1'
#
loop_
_entity.id
_entity.type
_entity.pdbx_description
1 polymer ?
#
loop_
_entity_poly.entity_id
_entity_poly.type
_entity_poly.pdbx_seq_one_letter_code
_entity_poly.pdbx_strand_id
1 'polypeptide(L)'
;MEWTRSETLALAAPRCNTCVGLGLRIGRNKTTHPCNCVLRAIFRTCLDRFRECTAREKYMSRVTLDPLPGKDRRGAWGRKDEEFSADFCLVSKRTLTELEHRIFRYHFLLGADWKLCCRKLRMDRGNFFHSVYRIEQKLGRVFRELEPYSLFPLDDYFHGPVKSVTSSLTPRVVPIRPPLRKSVQLPDLRIA
;
A
#
# COMPACT_ATOMS: atom_id res chain seq x y z
N MET A 1 -12.33 -5.22 -1.99
CA MET A 1 -10.95 -5.74 -2.06
C MET A 1 -10.80 -6.92 -1.11
N GLU A 2 -10.26 -8.06 -1.58
CA GLU A 2 -10.00 -9.24 -0.74
C GLU A 2 -8.53 -9.26 -0.28
N TRP A 3 -8.30 -9.54 1.00
CA TRP A 3 -6.94 -9.64 1.56
C TRP A 3 -6.37 -11.03 1.28
N THR A 4 -5.29 -11.10 0.51
CA THR A 4 -4.63 -12.37 0.17
C THR A 4 -3.45 -12.68 1.10
N ARG A 5 -3.11 -13.97 1.21
CA ARG A 5 -1.99 -14.43 2.05
C ARG A 5 -0.65 -13.95 1.48
N SER A 6 -0.47 -13.95 0.17
CA SER A 6 0.76 -13.51 -0.49
C SER A 6 1.10 -12.05 -0.18
N GLU A 7 0.10 -11.17 -0.15
CA GLU A 7 0.28 -9.74 0.12
C GLU A 7 0.60 -9.46 1.59
N THR A 8 0.01 -10.22 2.52
CA THR A 8 0.12 -9.95 3.96
C THR A 8 1.28 -10.66 4.65
N LEU A 9 1.80 -11.75 4.06
CA LEU A 9 2.87 -12.55 4.65
C LEU A 9 4.17 -11.75 4.82
N ALA A 10 4.56 -10.96 3.81
CA ALA A 10 5.77 -10.15 3.84
C ALA A 10 5.72 -9.01 4.88
N LEU A 11 4.52 -8.57 5.24
CA LEU A 11 4.29 -7.47 6.19
C LEU A 11 4.05 -7.96 7.62
N ALA A 12 3.88 -9.27 7.82
CA ALA A 12 3.56 -9.84 9.11
C ALA A 12 4.79 -9.88 10.01
N ALA A 13 4.61 -9.51 11.29
CA ALA A 13 5.66 -9.71 12.27
C ALA A 13 5.85 -11.23 12.53
N PRO A 14 7.07 -11.79 12.38
CA PRO A 14 7.28 -13.24 12.51
C PRO A 14 6.84 -13.82 13.85
N ARG A 15 6.99 -13.04 14.93
CA ARG A 15 6.63 -13.42 16.31
C ARG A 15 5.33 -12.76 16.77
N CYS A 16 4.38 -12.51 15.87
CA CYS A 16 3.10 -11.95 16.27
C CYS A 16 2.27 -13.00 17.02
N ASN A 17 1.89 -12.73 18.27
CA ASN A 17 1.08 -13.66 19.07
C ASN A 17 -0.32 -13.92 18.48
N THR A 18 -0.81 -13.09 17.55
CA THR A 18 -2.15 -13.24 16.97
C THR A 18 -2.15 -14.00 15.66
N CYS A 19 -1.24 -13.69 14.73
CA CYS A 19 -1.20 -14.34 13.41
C CYS A 19 -0.03 -15.32 13.25
N VAL A 20 0.89 -15.39 14.22
CA VAL A 20 2.06 -16.29 14.20
C VAL A 20 2.86 -16.17 12.89
N GLY A 21 3.01 -14.93 12.40
CA GLY A 21 3.71 -14.63 11.16
C GLY A 21 2.91 -14.86 9.86
N LEU A 22 1.65 -15.28 9.91
CA LEU A 22 0.84 -15.51 8.70
C LEU A 22 0.20 -14.24 8.12
N GLY A 23 0.13 -13.16 8.91
CA GLY A 23 -0.42 -11.86 8.49
C GLY A 23 -1.95 -11.77 8.45
N LEU A 24 -2.65 -12.90 8.51
CA LEU A 24 -4.11 -12.97 8.46
C LEU A 24 -4.69 -13.56 9.75
N ARG A 25 -5.92 -13.20 10.05
CA ARG A 25 -6.75 -13.76 11.13
C ARG A 25 -8.08 -14.23 10.58
N ILE A 26 -8.57 -15.36 11.08
CA ILE A 26 -9.87 -15.90 10.72
C ILE A 26 -10.90 -15.29 11.68
N GLY A 27 -11.86 -14.55 11.13
CA GLY A 27 -12.98 -13.99 11.89
C GLY A 27 -14.04 -15.03 12.22
N ARG A 28 -15.04 -14.62 13.02
CA ARG A 28 -16.15 -15.50 13.46
C ARG A 28 -16.96 -16.10 12.29
N ASN A 29 -17.01 -15.42 11.14
CA ASN A 29 -17.79 -15.83 9.97
C ASN A 29 -16.94 -16.52 8.89
N LYS A 30 -15.80 -17.15 9.24
CA LYS A 30 -14.79 -17.67 8.29
C LYS A 30 -14.22 -16.61 7.34
N THR A 31 -14.51 -15.33 7.57
CA THR A 31 -13.97 -14.22 6.80
C THR A 31 -12.53 -13.96 7.21
N THR A 32 -11.67 -13.83 6.22
CA THR A 32 -10.25 -13.56 6.43
C THR A 32 -10.05 -12.05 6.60
N HIS A 33 -9.43 -11.65 7.70
CA HIS A 33 -9.09 -10.25 7.97
C HIS A 33 -7.58 -10.08 8.12
N PRO A 34 -7.00 -8.92 7.76
CA PRO A 34 -5.62 -8.63 8.05
C PRO A 34 -5.40 -8.56 9.56
N CYS A 35 -4.23 -9.01 10.00
CA CYS A 35 -3.80 -8.87 11.38
C CYS A 35 -3.41 -7.41 11.68
N ASN A 36 -3.58 -6.97 12.93
CA ASN A 36 -3.17 -5.65 13.36
C ASN A 36 -1.66 -5.41 13.17
N CYS A 37 -0.81 -6.44 13.23
CA CYS A 37 0.62 -6.26 12.97
C CYS A 37 0.90 -5.82 11.52
N VAL A 38 0.16 -6.36 10.55
CA VAL A 38 0.26 -6.00 9.13
C VAL A 38 -0.21 -4.56 8.91
N LEU A 39 -1.35 -4.18 9.47
CA LEU A 39 -1.87 -2.81 9.34
C LEU A 39 -0.89 -1.79 9.91
N ARG A 40 -0.28 -2.09 11.07
CA ARG A 40 0.73 -1.24 11.68
C ARG A 40 2.01 -1.18 10.84
N ALA A 41 2.40 -2.28 10.20
CA ALA A 41 3.54 -2.30 9.28
C ALA A 41 3.28 -1.41 8.06
N ILE A 42 2.11 -1.53 7.42
CA ILE A 42 1.69 -0.66 6.30
C ILE A 42 1.80 0.81 6.70
N PHE A 43 1.23 1.17 7.86
CA PHE A 43 1.30 2.55 8.34
C PHE A 43 2.74 3.03 8.50
N ARG A 44 3.62 2.21 9.10
CA ARG A 44 5.03 2.56 9.29
C ARG A 44 5.77 2.74 7.97
N THR A 45 5.55 1.85 7.01
CA THR A 45 6.10 1.98 5.65
C THR A 45 5.69 3.31 5.01
N CYS A 46 4.41 3.68 5.10
CA CYS A 46 3.93 4.98 4.61
C CYS A 46 4.51 6.17 5.39
N LEU A 47 4.66 6.05 6.71
CA LEU A 47 5.23 7.09 7.56
C LEU A 47 6.72 7.32 7.29
N ASP A 48 7.49 6.25 7.10
CA ASP A 48 8.91 6.34 6.77
C ASP A 48 9.08 6.99 5.39
N ARG A 49 8.24 6.63 4.42
CA ARG A 49 8.21 7.32 3.13
C ARG A 49 7.82 8.79 3.26
N PHE A 50 6.83 9.11 4.09
CA PHE A 50 6.46 10.50 4.35
C PHE A 50 7.65 11.29 4.93
N ARG A 51 8.39 10.71 5.88
CA ARG A 51 9.60 11.32 6.45
C ARG A 51 10.66 11.57 5.39
N GLU A 52 10.92 10.60 4.51
CA GLU A 52 11.83 10.78 3.37
C GLU A 52 11.39 11.95 2.48
N CYS A 53 10.10 12.01 2.11
CA CYS A 53 9.57 13.10 1.29
C CYS A 53 9.72 14.47 1.97
N THR A 54 9.47 14.55 3.28
CA THR A 54 9.62 15.82 4.03
C THR A 54 11.06 16.22 4.30
N ALA A 55 11.98 15.26 4.40
CA ALA A 55 13.40 15.51 4.61
C ALA A 55 14.10 15.98 3.32
N ARG A 56 13.55 15.65 2.15
CA ARG A 56 14.03 16.18 0.87
C ARG A 56 13.73 17.67 0.78
N GLU A 57 14.74 18.43 0.39
CA GLU A 57 14.60 19.88 0.21
C GLU A 57 13.66 20.19 -0.97
N LYS A 58 12.79 21.18 -0.80
CA LYS A 58 11.69 21.51 -1.75
C LYS A 58 12.16 21.85 -3.17
N TYR A 59 13.42 22.21 -3.34
CA TYR A 59 14.04 22.50 -4.64
C TYR A 59 14.72 21.29 -5.28
N MET A 60 14.79 20.15 -4.58
CA MET A 60 15.35 18.89 -5.09
C MET A 60 14.28 17.86 -5.49
N SER A 61 12.99 18.18 -5.29
CA SER A 61 11.90 17.29 -5.69
C SER A 61 11.87 17.12 -7.21
N ARG A 62 11.84 15.88 -7.68
CA ARG A 62 11.80 15.58 -9.10
C ARG A 62 10.37 15.75 -9.64
N VAL A 63 10.20 16.63 -10.61
CA VAL A 63 8.95 16.69 -11.39
C VAL A 63 8.90 15.47 -12.30
N THR A 64 7.80 14.72 -12.25
CA THR A 64 7.57 13.54 -13.09
C THR A 64 6.44 13.80 -14.07
N LEU A 65 6.60 13.35 -15.30
CA LEU A 65 5.53 13.35 -16.29
C LEU A 65 4.79 12.01 -16.21
N ASP A 66 3.57 12.03 -15.68
CA ASP A 66 2.75 10.84 -15.58
C ASP A 66 1.87 10.72 -16.83
N PRO A 67 1.86 9.54 -17.49
CA PRO A 67 0.98 9.32 -18.63
C PRO A 67 -0.47 9.23 -18.14
N LEU A 68 -1.32 10.17 -18.56
CA LEU A 68 -2.75 10.06 -18.29
C LEU A 68 -3.41 9.03 -19.22
N PRO A 69 -4.35 8.22 -18.70
CA PRO A 69 -5.16 7.35 -19.54
C PRO A 69 -6.10 8.19 -20.42
N GLY A 70 -5.98 8.08 -21.75
CA GLY A 70 -6.86 8.80 -22.69
C GLY A 70 -6.33 8.84 -24.13
N LYS A 71 -7.21 9.16 -25.09
CA LYS A 71 -6.90 9.24 -26.53
C LYS A 71 -5.78 10.24 -26.84
N ASP A 72 -5.75 11.34 -26.11
CA ASP A 72 -4.82 12.44 -26.32
C ASP A 72 -3.45 12.24 -25.65
N ARG A 73 -3.28 11.20 -24.79
CA ARG A 73 -2.03 10.84 -24.09
C ARG A 73 -1.24 12.02 -23.50
N ARG A 74 -1.89 13.15 -23.22
CA ARG A 74 -1.24 14.31 -22.63
C ARG A 74 -0.84 13.90 -21.22
N GLY A 75 0.46 13.83 -20.96
CA GLY A 75 0.95 13.55 -19.62
C GLY A 75 0.62 14.71 -18.69
N ALA A 76 0.42 14.41 -17.41
CA ALA A 76 0.35 15.42 -16.36
C ALA A 76 1.72 15.57 -15.72
N TRP A 77 2.18 16.80 -15.54
CA TRP A 77 3.35 17.07 -14.73
C TRP A 77 2.95 17.08 -13.26
N GLY A 78 3.50 16.14 -12.50
CA GLY A 78 3.24 15.97 -11.09
C GLY A 78 4.51 16.08 -10.25
N ARG A 79 4.31 16.28 -8.96
CA ARG A 79 5.35 16.31 -7.93
C ARG A 79 4.98 15.25 -6.88
N LYS A 80 5.33 14.00 -7.17
CA LYS A 80 4.85 12.83 -6.42
C LYS A 80 5.20 12.87 -4.93
N ASP A 81 6.37 13.39 -4.57
CA ASP A 81 6.78 13.48 -3.16
C ASP A 81 5.86 14.44 -2.38
N GLU A 82 5.52 15.57 -2.97
CA GLU A 82 4.60 16.57 -2.41
C GLU A 82 3.14 16.08 -2.43
N GLU A 83 2.70 15.45 -3.53
CA GLU A 83 1.38 14.82 -3.65
C GLU A 83 1.18 13.76 -2.56
N PHE A 84 2.15 12.86 -2.39
CA PHE A 84 2.11 11.82 -1.36
C PHE A 84 2.02 12.43 0.04
N SER A 85 2.82 13.46 0.31
CA SER A 85 2.83 14.14 1.61
C SER A 85 1.50 14.82 1.91
N ALA A 86 0.90 15.46 0.91
CA ALA A 86 -0.40 16.09 1.00
C ALA A 86 -1.51 15.05 1.24
N ASP A 87 -1.54 13.99 0.45
CA ASP A 87 -2.53 12.91 0.56
C ASP A 87 -2.43 12.20 1.92
N PHE A 88 -1.22 11.88 2.37
CA PHE A 88 -0.98 11.28 3.68
C PHE A 88 -1.56 12.13 4.81
N CYS A 89 -1.34 13.46 4.78
CA CYS A 89 -1.87 14.36 5.80
C CYS A 89 -3.39 14.52 5.69
N LEU A 90 -3.91 14.65 4.46
CA LEU A 90 -5.34 14.88 4.20
C LEU A 90 -6.18 13.65 4.58
N VAL A 91 -5.77 12.46 4.16
CA VAL A 91 -6.43 11.19 4.51
C VAL A 91 -6.38 10.98 6.02
N SER A 92 -5.23 11.24 6.65
CA SER A 92 -5.10 11.10 8.11
C SER A 92 -6.05 12.02 8.86
N LYS A 93 -6.22 13.27 8.40
CA LYS A 93 -7.15 14.22 9.01
C LYS A 93 -8.62 13.82 8.83
N ARG A 94 -9.00 13.24 7.69
CA ARG A 94 -10.38 12.82 7.40
C ARG A 94 -10.80 11.57 8.17
N THR A 95 -9.86 10.67 8.45
CA THR A 95 -10.13 9.35 9.02
C THR A 95 -10.08 9.33 10.55
N LEU A 96 -9.21 10.16 11.14
CA LEU A 96 -9.02 10.24 12.58
C LEU A 96 -10.05 11.18 13.23
N THR A 97 -10.43 10.87 14.46
CA THR A 97 -11.15 11.84 15.31
C THR A 97 -10.24 13.01 15.70
N GLU A 98 -10.81 14.11 16.17
CA GLU A 98 -10.03 15.30 16.56
C GLU A 98 -8.92 14.99 17.59
N LEU A 99 -9.22 14.16 18.60
CA LEU A 99 -8.22 13.76 19.60
C LEU A 99 -7.14 12.86 19.01
N GLU A 100 -7.52 11.87 18.21
CA GLU A 100 -6.58 10.99 17.50
C GLU A 100 -5.69 11.79 16.54
N HIS A 101 -6.25 12.77 15.83
CA HIS A 101 -5.52 13.62 14.90
C HIS A 101 -4.52 14.52 15.63
N ARG A 102 -4.86 15.03 16.82
CA ARG A 102 -3.91 15.78 17.66
C ARG A 102 -2.73 14.92 18.11
N ILE A 103 -3.00 13.70 18.59
CA ILE A 103 -1.95 12.73 18.94
C ILE A 103 -1.08 12.46 17.72
N PHE A 104 -1.71 12.20 16.58
CA PHE A 104 -1.03 11.92 15.32
C PHE A 104 -0.11 13.07 14.89
N ARG A 105 -0.61 14.30 14.94
CA ARG A 105 0.15 15.50 14.59
C ARG A 105 1.35 15.71 15.50
N TYR A 106 1.19 15.60 16.82
CA TYR A 106 2.31 15.82 17.74
C TYR A 106 3.35 14.70 17.65
N HIS A 107 2.92 13.45 17.63
CA HIS A 107 3.84 12.32 17.71
C HIS A 107 4.49 11.98 16.35
N PHE A 108 3.69 11.88 15.28
CA PHE A 108 4.18 11.39 14.00
C PHE A 108 4.65 12.51 13.06
N LEU A 109 3.90 13.62 12.96
CA LEU A 109 4.26 14.72 12.04
C LEU A 109 5.35 15.63 12.62
N LEU A 110 5.25 15.97 13.91
CA LEU A 110 6.21 16.84 14.59
C LEU A 110 7.34 16.09 15.30
N GLY A 111 7.24 14.76 15.40
CA GLY A 111 8.28 13.93 16.04
C GLY A 111 8.42 14.12 17.56
N ALA A 112 7.39 14.62 18.25
CA ALA A 112 7.45 14.84 19.69
C ALA A 112 7.51 13.53 20.49
N ASP A 113 8.32 13.54 21.55
CA ASP A 113 8.41 12.44 22.50
C ASP A 113 7.07 12.18 23.21
N TRP A 114 6.82 10.90 23.51
CA TRP A 114 5.60 10.47 24.19
C TRP A 114 5.39 11.18 25.53
N LYS A 115 6.47 11.53 26.26
CA LYS A 115 6.40 12.27 27.52
C LYS A 115 5.82 13.67 27.32
N LEU A 116 6.27 14.36 26.27
CA LEU A 116 5.78 15.70 25.94
C LEU A 116 4.32 15.65 25.48
N CYS A 117 3.96 14.65 24.67
CA CYS A 117 2.58 14.40 24.26
C CYS A 117 1.67 14.14 25.47
N CYS A 118 2.08 13.29 26.41
CA CYS A 118 1.31 13.00 27.63
C CYS A 118 1.10 14.25 28.47
N ARG A 119 2.13 15.08 28.66
CA ARG A 119 2.03 16.36 29.38
C ARG A 119 1.10 17.35 28.68
N LYS A 120 1.18 17.46 27.36
CA LYS A 120 0.41 18.44 26.57
C LYS A 120 -1.05 18.04 26.41
N LEU A 121 -1.33 16.76 26.21
CA LEU A 121 -2.67 16.21 26.01
C LEU A 121 -3.34 15.77 27.31
N ARG A 122 -2.63 15.82 28.45
CA ARG A 122 -3.08 15.36 29.78
C ARG A 122 -3.58 13.91 29.73
N MET A 123 -2.74 13.02 29.22
CA MET A 123 -3.05 11.60 29.07
C MET A 123 -2.00 10.72 29.76
N ASP A 124 -2.43 9.55 30.23
CA ASP A 124 -1.54 8.54 30.78
C ASP A 124 -0.73 7.82 29.70
N ARG A 125 0.43 7.28 30.10
CA ARG A 125 1.32 6.51 29.22
C ARG A 125 0.58 5.36 28.52
N GLY A 126 -0.20 4.58 29.28
CA GLY A 126 -0.93 3.43 28.73
C GLY A 126 -1.94 3.85 27.68
N ASN A 127 -2.76 4.85 28.00
CA ASN A 127 -3.77 5.36 27.08
C ASN A 127 -3.13 5.94 25.80
N PHE A 128 -2.01 6.65 25.93
CA PHE A 128 -1.26 7.17 24.78
C PHE A 128 -0.82 6.04 23.82
N PHE A 129 -0.17 4.99 24.32
CA PHE A 129 0.28 3.88 23.46
C PHE A 129 -0.90 3.11 22.86
N HIS A 130 -2.01 2.95 23.60
CA HIS A 130 -3.22 2.36 23.04
C HIS A 130 -3.81 3.22 21.91
N SER A 131 -3.86 4.54 22.08
CA SER A 131 -4.28 5.46 21.01
C SER A 131 -3.35 5.39 19.80
N VAL A 132 -2.02 5.36 20.01
CA VAL A 132 -1.03 5.20 18.94
C VAL A 132 -1.28 3.91 18.16
N TYR A 133 -1.47 2.78 18.84
CA TYR A 133 -1.72 1.50 18.16
C TYR A 133 -3.04 1.50 17.39
N ARG A 134 -4.08 2.17 17.90
CA ARG A 134 -5.36 2.34 17.19
C ARG A 134 -5.20 3.20 15.94
N ILE A 135 -4.47 4.30 16.04
CA ILE A 135 -4.17 5.20 14.91
C ILE A 135 -3.41 4.43 13.82
N GLU A 136 -2.32 3.74 14.17
CA GLU A 136 -1.55 2.92 13.23
C GLU A 136 -2.44 1.89 12.51
N GLN A 137 -3.32 1.20 13.24
CA GLN A 137 -4.23 0.20 12.67
C GLN A 137 -5.28 0.81 11.73
N LYS A 138 -5.90 1.93 12.15
CA LYS A 138 -6.96 2.59 11.38
C LYS A 138 -6.42 3.16 10.08
N LEU A 139 -5.30 3.89 10.16
CA LEU A 139 -4.66 4.48 9.00
C LEU A 139 -4.08 3.43 8.07
N GLY A 140 -3.40 2.42 8.60
CA GLY A 140 -2.86 1.33 7.77
C GLY A 140 -3.93 0.59 6.97
N ARG A 141 -5.14 0.42 7.54
CA ARG A 141 -6.28 -0.12 6.82
C ARG A 141 -6.74 0.82 5.71
N VAL A 142 -6.98 2.09 6.03
CA VAL A 142 -7.49 3.06 5.05
C VAL A 142 -6.49 3.26 3.91
N PHE A 143 -5.19 3.38 4.18
CA PHE A 143 -4.17 3.59 3.15
C PHE A 143 -4.17 2.52 2.06
N ARG A 144 -4.50 1.28 2.41
CA ARG A 144 -4.66 0.18 1.45
C ARG A 144 -6.05 0.14 0.81
N GLU A 145 -7.11 0.42 1.57
CA GLU A 145 -8.50 0.30 1.12
C GLU A 145 -9.01 1.54 0.34
N LEU A 146 -8.24 2.63 0.26
CA LEU A 146 -8.60 3.82 -0.52
C LEU A 146 -8.74 3.49 -2.01
N GLU A 147 -9.86 3.93 -2.59
CA GLU A 147 -10.14 3.91 -4.02
C GLU A 147 -10.55 5.33 -4.47
N PRO A 148 -10.17 5.79 -5.67
CA PRO A 148 -9.47 5.05 -6.73
C PRO A 148 -7.93 5.03 -6.60
N TYR A 149 -7.35 5.84 -5.71
CA TYR A 149 -5.89 5.93 -5.52
C TYR A 149 -5.50 5.51 -4.09
N SER A 150 -4.97 4.29 -3.96
CA SER A 150 -4.46 3.78 -2.68
C SER A 150 -3.09 4.34 -2.37
N LEU A 151 -2.82 4.69 -1.11
CA LEU A 151 -1.50 5.13 -0.64
C LEU A 151 -0.51 3.97 -0.46
N PHE A 152 -1.02 2.75 -0.32
CA PHE A 152 -0.22 1.54 -0.22
C PHE A 152 -0.75 0.47 -1.18
N PRO A 153 0.11 -0.24 -1.95
CA PRO A 153 1.59 -0.19 -1.98
C PRO A 153 2.19 1.13 -2.45
N LEU A 154 3.39 1.45 -1.95
CA LEU A 154 4.12 2.66 -2.35
C LEU A 154 4.50 2.62 -3.83
N ASP A 155 4.93 1.46 -4.33
CA ASP A 155 5.33 1.30 -5.73
C ASP A 155 4.18 1.66 -6.68
N ASP A 156 2.96 1.20 -6.38
CA ASP A 156 1.77 1.51 -7.16
C ASP A 156 1.41 3.01 -7.12
N TYR A 157 1.65 3.69 -6.00
CA TYR A 157 1.39 5.13 -5.88
C TYR A 157 2.39 5.97 -6.67
N PHE A 158 3.70 5.68 -6.56
CA PHE A 158 4.76 6.49 -7.17
C PHE A 158 5.00 6.17 -8.65
N HIS A 159 4.74 4.93 -9.07
CA HIS A 159 5.01 4.47 -10.44
C HIS A 159 3.75 4.12 -11.24
N GLY A 160 2.58 4.22 -10.61
CA GLY A 160 1.32 3.72 -11.17
C GLY A 160 1.19 2.21 -11.00
N PRO A 161 -0.03 1.66 -11.12
CA PRO A 161 -0.26 0.24 -10.94
C PRO A 161 0.54 -0.58 -11.96
N VAL A 162 1.36 -1.51 -11.49
CA VAL A 162 2.05 -2.50 -12.34
C VAL A 162 1.03 -3.43 -13.02
N LYS A 163 -0.17 -3.54 -12.45
CA LYS A 163 -1.29 -4.35 -12.95
C LYS A 163 -1.93 -3.70 -14.16
N SER A 164 -1.54 -4.19 -15.34
CA SER A 164 -2.21 -4.02 -16.63
C SER A 164 -2.62 -2.58 -16.95
N VAL A 165 -1.64 -1.72 -17.23
CA VAL A 165 -1.76 -1.04 -18.51
C VAL A 165 -1.67 -2.17 -19.54
N THR A 166 -2.82 -2.71 -19.95
CA THR A 166 -2.92 -3.34 -21.25
C THR A 166 -2.63 -2.20 -22.20
N SER A 167 -1.35 -1.96 -22.44
CA SER A 167 -0.95 -1.09 -23.51
C SER A 167 -1.64 -1.70 -24.73
N SER A 168 -2.42 -0.90 -25.43
CA SER A 168 -2.87 -1.28 -26.77
C SER A 168 -1.69 -1.56 -27.71
N LEU A 169 -0.46 -1.33 -27.23
CA LEU A 169 0.81 -1.75 -27.82
C LEU A 169 1.36 -3.07 -27.26
N THR A 170 0.57 -4.02 -26.73
CA THR A 170 1.05 -5.41 -26.86
C THR A 170 1.23 -5.62 -28.36
N PRO A 171 2.46 -5.81 -28.87
CA PRO A 171 2.57 -6.32 -30.23
C PRO A 171 1.75 -7.61 -30.19
N ARG A 172 0.75 -7.73 -31.06
CA ARG A 172 0.24 -9.05 -31.40
C ARG A 172 1.48 -9.76 -31.93
N VAL A 173 2.17 -10.51 -31.08
CA VAL A 173 3.25 -11.39 -31.51
C VAL A 173 2.54 -12.48 -32.28
N VAL A 174 2.30 -12.19 -33.56
CA VAL A 174 1.90 -13.19 -34.52
C VAL A 174 3.15 -14.04 -34.68
N PRO A 175 3.13 -15.32 -34.28
CA PRO A 175 4.30 -16.15 -34.47
C PRO A 175 4.61 -16.18 -35.98
N ILE A 176 5.85 -15.83 -36.34
CA ILE A 176 6.33 -15.84 -37.73
C ILE A 176 6.10 -17.22 -38.37
N ARG A 177 6.07 -18.27 -37.54
CA ARG A 177 5.80 -19.65 -37.97
C ARG A 177 4.40 -20.08 -37.52
N PRO A 178 3.56 -20.59 -38.43
CA PRO A 178 2.30 -21.22 -38.03
C PRO A 178 2.59 -22.40 -37.08
N PRO A 179 1.70 -22.68 -36.11
CA PRO A 179 1.89 -23.79 -35.18
C PRO A 179 2.05 -25.09 -35.97
N LEU A 180 3.04 -25.91 -35.59
CA LEU A 180 3.23 -27.23 -36.17
C LEU A 180 1.91 -28.01 -36.05
N ARG A 181 1.37 -28.43 -37.20
CA ARG A 181 0.22 -29.34 -37.25
C ARG A 181 0.58 -30.54 -36.39
N LYS A 182 -0.27 -30.89 -35.42
CA LYS A 182 -0.16 -32.13 -34.67
C LYS A 182 0.03 -33.26 -35.68
N SER A 183 1.11 -34.02 -35.53
CA SER A 183 1.40 -35.19 -36.34
C SER A 183 0.17 -36.10 -36.33
N VAL A 184 -0.31 -36.44 -37.52
CA VAL A 184 -1.30 -37.49 -37.72
C VAL A 184 -0.74 -38.75 -37.06
N GLN A 185 -1.47 -39.32 -36.11
CA GLN A 185 -1.13 -40.63 -35.56
C GLN A 185 -1.24 -41.65 -36.69
N LEU A 186 -0.11 -42.19 -37.11
CA LEU A 186 -0.07 -43.37 -37.97
C LEU A 186 -0.57 -44.56 -37.14
N PRO A 187 -1.56 -45.34 -37.62
CA PRO A 187 -2.02 -46.52 -36.91
C PRO A 187 -0.90 -47.58 -36.91
N ASP A 188 -0.67 -48.17 -35.74
CA ASP A 188 0.24 -49.30 -35.53
C ASP A 188 -0.12 -50.45 -36.48
N LEU A 189 0.69 -50.66 -37.52
CA LEU A 189 0.69 -51.92 -38.25
C LEU A 189 1.42 -52.95 -37.40
N ARG A 190 0.62 -53.76 -36.68
CA ARG A 190 1.05 -55.01 -36.06
C ARG A 190 1.60 -55.92 -37.16
N ILE A 191 2.88 -56.23 -37.10
CA ILE A 191 3.49 -57.32 -37.86
C ILE A 191 3.35 -58.58 -37.00
N ALA A 192 2.65 -59.57 -37.55
CA ALA A 192 2.71 -60.97 -37.15
C ALA A 192 3.73 -61.70 -38.03
#